data_AF-A0A3B8JJB6-F1
#
_entry.id   AF-A0A3B8JJB6-F1
#
_cell.length_a   1.000
_cell.length_b   1.000
_cell.length_c   1.000
_cell.angle_alpha   90.00
_cell.angle_beta   90.00
_cell.angle_gamma   90.00
#
_symmetry.space_group_name_H-M   'P 1'
#
loop_
_entity.id
_entity.type
_entity.pdbx_description
1 polymer ?
#
loop_
_entity_poly.entity_id
_entity_poly.type
_entity_poly.pdbx_seq_one_letter_code
_entity_poly.pdbx_strand_id
1 'polypeptide(L)' 'CYVSYERLPAGWMEDQACPTAPELVIDMISPKQTFGELVDKATEYLEAGVLRVWLVDCQGRSITVFYSDARPRTYRGEME' A
#
# COMPACT_ATOMS: atom_id res chain seq x y z
N CYS A 1 -3.50 -4.53 -4.85
CA CYS A 1 -3.73 -4.65 -3.40
C CYS A 1 -3.95 -6.12 -3.04
N TYR A 2 -4.00 -6.44 -1.76
CA TYR A 2 -4.26 -7.80 -1.25
C TYR A 2 -5.35 -7.76 -0.18
N VAL A 3 -6.28 -8.72 -0.28
CA VAL A 3 -7.30 -9.02 0.71
C VAL A 3 -7.26 -10.52 0.97
N SER A 4 -7.13 -10.92 2.23
CA SER A 4 -7.16 -12.33 2.63
C SER A 4 -8.55 -12.92 2.46
N TYR A 5 -8.55 -14.24 2.33
CA TYR A 5 -9.77 -15.04 2.29
C TYR A 5 -10.62 -14.93 3.56
N GLU A 6 -10.01 -14.64 4.72
CA GLU A 6 -10.72 -14.41 5.97
C GLU A 6 -11.57 -13.14 5.92
N ARG A 7 -11.11 -12.12 5.18
CA ARG A 7 -11.80 -10.83 5.03
C ARG A 7 -12.70 -10.76 3.81
N LEU A 8 -12.43 -11.57 2.78
CA LEU A 8 -13.24 -11.66 1.58
C LEU A 8 -13.62 -13.12 1.29
N PRO A 9 -14.86 -13.54 1.59
CA PRO A 9 -15.31 -14.93 1.42
C PRO A 9 -15.19 -15.43 -0.02
N ALA A 10 -14.92 -16.73 -0.24
CA ALA A 10 -14.88 -17.36 -1.58
C ALA A 10 -16.06 -17.05 -2.49
N GLY A 11 -17.25 -16.91 -1.90
CA GLY A 11 -18.47 -16.67 -2.65
C GLY A 11 -18.57 -15.25 -3.24
N TRP A 12 -17.65 -14.36 -2.88
CA TRP A 12 -17.62 -13.00 -3.42
C TRP A 12 -17.03 -13.00 -4.84
N MET A 13 -17.92 -12.99 -5.84
CA MET A 13 -17.58 -12.99 -7.26
C MET A 13 -18.34 -11.89 -8.03
N GLU A 14 -18.56 -10.74 -7.40
CA GLU A 14 -19.33 -9.62 -7.94
C GLU A 14 -18.41 -8.61 -8.65
N ASP A 15 -18.84 -8.08 -9.80
CA ASP A 15 -18.17 -6.96 -10.50
C ASP A 15 -18.58 -5.61 -9.89
N GLN A 16 -18.19 -5.42 -8.63
CA GLN A 16 -18.46 -4.20 -7.86
C GLN A 16 -17.28 -3.85 -6.96
N ALA A 17 -17.34 -2.68 -6.31
CA ALA A 17 -16.31 -2.28 -5.36
C ALA A 17 -16.14 -3.33 -4.25
N CYS A 18 -14.89 -3.62 -3.89
CA CYS A 18 -14.58 -4.56 -2.82
C CYS A 18 -15.23 -4.06 -1.51
N PRO A 19 -15.99 -4.90 -0.80
CA PRO A 19 -16.77 -4.47 0.36
C PRO A 19 -15.90 -4.28 1.61
N THR A 20 -14.65 -4.73 1.57
CA THR A 20 -13.68 -4.56 2.65
C THR A 20 -12.48 -3.76 2.17
N ALA A 21 -11.95 -2.93 3.07
CA ALA A 21 -10.63 -2.36 2.90
C ALA A 21 -9.58 -3.48 2.75
N PRO A 22 -8.60 -3.34 1.83
CA PRO A 22 -7.49 -4.27 1.71
C PRO A 22 -6.60 -4.30 2.94
N GLU A 23 -5.91 -5.41 3.15
CA GLU A 23 -4.87 -5.48 4.19
C GLU A 23 -3.56 -4.85 3.73
N LEU A 24 -3.30 -4.92 2.41
CA LEU A 24 -2.12 -4.34 1.81
C LEU A 24 -2.48 -3.60 0.52
N VAL A 25 -2.10 -2.34 0.47
CA VAL A 25 -2.05 -1.57 -0.78
C VAL A 25 -0.59 -1.46 -1.22
N ILE A 26 -0.34 -1.70 -2.49
CA ILE A 26 0.97 -1.49 -3.12
C ILE A 26 0.75 -0.44 -4.19
N ASP A 27 1.48 0.65 -4.11
CA ASP A 27 1.41 1.76 -5.03
C ASP A 27 2.79 2.10 -5.57
N MET A 28 2.88 2.39 -6.86
CA MET A 28 4.15 2.72 -7.52
C MET A 28 4.29 4.23 -7.59
N ILE A 29 5.43 4.72 -7.13
CA ILE A 29 5.76 6.14 -7.20
C ILE A 29 5.96 6.49 -8.68
N SER A 30 5.22 7.48 -9.17
CA SER A 30 5.46 8.05 -10.49
C SER A 30 6.54 9.14 -10.42
N PRO A 31 7.31 9.36 -11.50
CA PRO A 31 8.38 10.37 -11.51
C PRO A 31 7.93 11.81 -11.26
N LYS A 32 6.62 12.10 -11.37
CA LYS A 32 6.06 13.44 -11.22
C LYS A 32 5.50 13.71 -9.82
N GLN A 33 5.37 12.68 -8.98
CA GLN A 33 4.83 12.83 -7.64
C GLN A 33 5.90 13.35 -6.68
N THR A 34 5.49 14.32 -5.87
CA THR A 34 6.27 14.82 -4.76
C THR A 34 6.20 13.86 -3.58
N PHE A 35 7.16 13.97 -2.67
CA PHE A 35 7.14 13.19 -1.43
C PHE A 35 5.90 13.49 -0.57
N GLY A 36 5.43 14.75 -0.54
CA GLY A 36 4.24 15.13 0.21
C GLY A 36 2.99 14.42 -0.28
N GLU A 37 2.73 14.45 -1.61
CA GLU A 37 1.58 13.76 -2.22
C GLU A 37 1.57 12.25 -1.94
N LEU A 38 2.76 11.64 -1.87
CA LEU A 38 2.91 10.22 -1.56
C LEU A 38 2.57 9.91 -0.10
N VAL A 39 3.01 10.77 0.83
CA VAL A 39 2.71 10.63 2.26
C VAL A 39 1.22 10.87 2.52
N ASP A 40 0.62 11.88 1.90
CA ASP A 40 -0.81 12.18 2.03
C ASP A 40 -1.63 10.97 1.56
N LYS A 41 -1.31 10.44 0.37
CA LYS A 41 -1.97 9.25 -0.18
C LYS A 41 -1.80 8.00 0.70
N ALA A 42 -0.61 7.77 1.24
CA ALA A 42 -0.39 6.65 2.16
C ALA A 42 -1.20 6.82 3.46
N THR A 43 -1.33 8.05 3.95
CA THR A 43 -2.12 8.37 5.14
C THR A 43 -3.62 8.14 4.89
N GLU A 44 -4.14 8.61 3.76
CA GLU A 44 -5.54 8.38 3.35
C GLU A 44 -5.89 6.88 3.29
N TYR A 45 -4.99 6.04 2.77
CA TYR A 45 -5.21 4.59 2.77
C TYR A 45 -5.26 4.00 4.19
N LEU A 46 -4.35 4.42 5.08
CA LEU A 46 -4.35 3.93 6.47
C LEU A 46 -5.61 4.38 7.22
N GLU A 47 -6.03 5.62 7.04
CA GLU A 47 -7.28 6.16 7.61
C GLU A 47 -8.52 5.44 7.07
N ALA A 48 -8.49 4.99 5.82
CA ALA A 48 -9.54 4.16 5.22
C ALA A 48 -9.56 2.69 5.71
N GLY A 49 -8.69 2.32 6.67
CA GLY A 49 -8.67 1.00 7.29
C GLY A 49 -7.75 -0.02 6.60
N VAL A 50 -6.88 0.43 5.70
CA VAL A 50 -5.79 -0.41 5.16
C VAL A 50 -4.75 -0.65 6.26
N LEU A 51 -4.29 -1.89 6.41
CA LEU A 51 -3.32 -2.22 7.48
C LEU A 51 -1.90 -1.80 7.12
N ARG A 52 -1.52 -1.92 5.85
CA ARG A 52 -0.16 -1.61 5.35
C ARG A 52 -0.21 -0.98 3.96
N VAL A 53 0.64 0.02 3.73
CA VAL A 53 0.83 0.64 2.42
C VAL A 53 2.29 0.53 2.01
N TRP A 54 2.55 0.00 0.82
CA TRP A 54 3.88 -0.09 0.23
C TRP A 54 3.99 0.89 -0.91
N LEU A 55 4.90 1.86 -0.78
CA LEU A 55 5.29 2.73 -1.88
C LEU A 55 6.54 2.17 -2.53
N VAL A 56 6.43 1.82 -3.80
CA VAL A 56 7.51 1.22 -4.60
C VAL A 56 8.14 2.29 -5.47
N ASP A 57 9.44 2.54 -5.25
CA ASP A 57 10.28 3.33 -6.14
C ASP A 57 11.11 2.40 -7.02
N CYS A 58 10.66 2.23 -8.28
CA CYS A 58 11.37 1.41 -9.25
C CYS A 58 12.72 1.99 -9.67
N GLN A 59 12.87 3.32 -9.66
CA GLN A 59 14.14 3.96 -10.05
C GLN A 59 15.16 3.92 -8.93
N GLY A 60 14.74 4.28 -7.71
CA GLY A 60 15.56 4.20 -6.50
C GLY A 60 15.70 2.80 -5.93
N ARG A 61 15.10 1.78 -6.58
CA ARG A 61 15.10 0.36 -6.19
C ARG A 61 14.79 0.17 -4.71
N SER A 62 13.71 0.81 -4.27
CA SER A 62 13.35 0.85 -2.85
C SER A 62 11.85 0.67 -2.63
N ILE A 63 11.50 0.22 -1.43
CA ILE A 63 10.13 0.08 -0.97
C ILE A 63 10.03 0.79 0.37
N THR A 64 9.12 1.74 0.50
CA THR A 64 8.77 2.35 1.79
C THR A 64 7.45 1.79 2.28
N VAL A 65 7.48 1.18 3.47
CA VAL A 65 6.33 0.56 4.12
C VAL A 65 5.80 1.50 5.18
N PHE A 66 4.52 1.85 5.06
CA PHE A 66 3.78 2.64 6.05
C PHE A 66 2.91 1.70 6.91
N TYR A 67 2.85 2.04 8.19
CA TYR A 67 2.11 1.35 9.24
C TYR A 67 1.18 2.34 9.93
N SER A 68 0.05 1.88 10.44
CA SER A 68 -0.87 2.72 11.23
C SER A 68 -0.35 3.03 12.64
N ASP A 69 0.53 2.19 13.16
CA ASP A 69 0.99 2.20 14.56
C ASP A 69 2.50 2.43 14.73
N ALA A 70 3.23 2.63 13.62
CA ALA A 70 4.67 2.78 13.63
C ALA A 70 5.16 3.73 12.55
N ARG A 71 6.40 4.22 12.72
CA ARG A 71 7.06 5.03 11.70
C ARG A 71 7.31 4.22 10.42
N PRO A 72 7.24 4.86 9.24
CA PRO A 72 7.53 4.18 7.98
C PRO A 72 8.94 3.59 7.96
N ARG A 73 9.11 2.46 7.27
CA ARG A 73 10.41 1.79 7.07
C ARG A 73 10.72 1.68 5.58
N THR A 74 11.92 2.08 5.18
CA THR A 74 12.38 1.95 3.80
C THR A 74 13.37 0.79 3.66
N TYR A 75 13.10 -0.08 2.71
CA TYR A 75 13.93 -1.19 2.28
C TYR A 75 14.56 -0.84 0.93
N ARG A 76 15.85 -1.10 0.77
CA ARG A 76 16.57 -0.96 -0.51
C ARG A 76 17.15 -2.30 -0.86
N GLY A 77 17.16 -2.66 -2.15
CA GLY A 77 17.86 -3.85 -2.59
C GLY A 77 19.36 -3.72 -2.32
N GLU A 78 19.98 -4.74 -1.73
CA GLU A 78 21.44 -4.84 -1.71
C GLU A 78 21.93 -4.97 -3.16
N MET A 79 22.91 -4.16 -3.54
CA MET A 79 23.66 -4.42 -4.78
C MET A 79 24.70 -5.47 -4.45
N GLU A 80 24.45 -6.73 -4.79
CA GLU A 80 25.52 -7.67 -5.11
C GLU A 80 26.07 -7.38 -6.52
#